data_AF-A0A927RR93-F1
#
_entry.id   AF-A0A927RR93-F1
#
_cell.length_a   1.000
_cell.length_b   1.000
_cell.length_c   1.000
_cell.angle_alpha   90.00
_cell.angle_beta   90.00
_cell.angle_gamma   90.00
#
_symmetry.space_group_name_H-M   'P 1'
#
loop_
_entity.id
_entity.type
_entity.pdbx_description
1 polymer ?
#
loop_
_entity_poly.entity_id
_entity_poly.type
_entity_poly.pdbx_seq_one_letter_code
_entity_poly.pdbx_strand_id
1 'polypeptide(L)'
;MKTKAEEPPERRSMENKNMKDPKNGATENTAEARIRELTEEVRRLERENKKMSSLGKTQALLAEKKLPGEFAAFLATEDWEDTQKRIGDFEKAFFKAVEAAITEKLRGRAPMAGETTLDPFVLGFMR
;
A
#
# COMPACT_ATOMS: atom_id res chain seq x y z
N MET A 1 9.49 -103.45 12.96
CA MET A 1 9.63 -102.28 12.06
C MET A 1 10.80 -101.45 12.63
N LYS A 2 12.06 -101.73 12.26
CA LYS A 2 12.90 -101.09 11.21
C LYS A 2 12.93 -99.54 11.23
N THR A 3 14.14 -99.02 11.51
CA THR A 3 14.85 -97.80 11.01
C THR A 3 14.30 -96.42 11.42
N LYS A 4 14.99 -95.62 12.24
CA LYS A 4 16.19 -94.76 11.99
C LYS A 4 15.86 -93.49 11.19
N ALA A 5 15.94 -92.33 11.84
CA ALA A 5 16.37 -91.02 11.31
C ALA A 5 16.45 -90.06 12.53
N GLU A 6 17.60 -89.61 13.03
CA GLU A 6 18.67 -88.81 12.41
C GLU A 6 18.37 -87.29 12.45
N GLU A 7 19.21 -86.60 13.23
CA GLU A 7 19.60 -85.16 13.25
C GLU A 7 18.60 -84.00 13.53
N PRO A 8 18.89 -83.15 14.54
CA PRO A 8 18.59 -81.72 14.55
C PRO A 8 19.79 -80.94 13.95
N PRO A 9 19.66 -79.75 13.32
CA PRO A 9 19.28 -78.53 14.03
C PRO A 9 18.65 -77.43 13.13
N GLU A 10 18.58 -76.20 13.67
CA GLU A 10 18.31 -74.94 12.97
C GLU A 10 16.86 -74.63 12.59
N ARG A 11 16.14 -74.10 13.58
CA ARG A 11 15.03 -73.20 13.30
C ARG A 11 15.59 -71.95 12.59
N ARG A 12 15.53 -72.03 11.26
CA ARG A 12 15.51 -70.94 10.27
C ARG A 12 15.50 -69.55 10.89
N SER A 13 16.66 -68.91 10.78
CA SER A 13 16.84 -67.50 10.41
C SER A 13 15.56 -66.67 10.40
N MET A 14 15.53 -65.73 11.34
CA MET A 14 14.63 -64.58 11.33
C MET A 14 14.86 -63.80 10.02
N GLU A 15 14.01 -64.04 9.03
CA GLU A 15 13.91 -63.18 7.86
C GLU A 15 13.14 -61.92 8.29
N ASN A 16 13.90 -60.96 8.84
CA ASN A 16 13.46 -59.59 8.93
C ASN A 16 13.20 -59.10 7.51
N LYS A 17 11.93 -59.16 7.11
CA LYS A 17 11.42 -58.42 5.96
C LYS A 17 11.60 -56.94 6.28
N ASN A 18 12.75 -56.42 5.88
CA ASN A 18 13.03 -55.01 5.83
C ASN A 18 12.12 -54.42 4.76
N MET A 19 10.86 -54.17 5.11
CA MET A 19 9.93 -53.39 4.32
C MET A 19 10.43 -51.95 4.43
N LYS A 20 11.40 -51.64 3.58
CA LYS A 20 11.92 -50.29 3.40
C LYS A 20 10.79 -49.54 2.68
N ASP A 21 9.90 -48.92 3.44
CA ASP A 21 8.92 -47.98 2.91
C ASP A 21 9.64 -46.93 2.06
N PRO A 22 9.45 -46.89 0.73
CA PRO A 22 10.05 -45.85 -0.08
C PRO A 22 9.02 -44.74 -0.23
N LYS A 23 8.53 -44.16 0.87
CA LYS A 23 7.60 -43.02 0.81
C LYS A 23 7.82 -42.08 1.98
N ASN A 24 8.90 -41.30 1.94
CA ASN A 24 8.93 -40.02 2.66
C ASN A 24 9.67 -38.90 1.92
N GLY A 25 10.48 -39.19 0.89
CA GLY A 25 11.25 -38.15 0.19
C GLY A 25 10.50 -37.32 -0.86
N ALA A 26 9.31 -37.75 -1.30
CA ALA A 26 8.57 -37.08 -2.38
C ALA A 26 7.51 -36.08 -1.89
N THR A 27 7.00 -36.23 -0.66
CA THR A 27 5.95 -35.37 -0.07
C THR A 27 6.52 -34.17 0.68
N GLU A 28 7.70 -34.32 1.29
CA GLU A 28 8.42 -33.28 2.01
C GLU A 28 8.75 -32.12 1.04
N ASN A 29 9.46 -32.39 -0.06
CA ASN A 29 9.78 -31.38 -1.09
C ASN A 29 8.56 -30.60 -1.63
N THR A 30 7.38 -31.24 -1.70
CA THR A 30 6.13 -30.56 -2.10
C THR A 30 5.49 -29.74 -0.99
N ALA A 31 5.61 -30.19 0.28
CA ALA A 31 5.12 -29.47 1.43
C ALA A 31 5.98 -28.23 1.73
N GLU A 32 7.32 -28.35 1.70
CA GLU A 32 8.20 -27.19 1.87
C GLU A 32 8.02 -26.18 0.74
N ALA A 33 7.86 -26.62 -0.52
CA ALA A 33 7.59 -25.73 -1.64
C ALA A 33 6.26 -24.98 -1.44
N ARG A 34 5.20 -25.67 -1.00
CA ARG A 34 3.90 -25.06 -0.71
C ARG A 34 3.97 -24.08 0.46
N ILE A 35 4.70 -24.41 1.51
CA ILE A 35 4.92 -23.52 2.66
C ILE A 35 5.67 -22.25 2.21
N ARG A 36 6.71 -22.37 1.39
CA ARG A 36 7.44 -21.22 0.85
C ARG A 36 6.56 -20.33 -0.02
N GLU A 37 5.78 -20.92 -0.93
CA GLU A 37 4.83 -20.19 -1.78
C GLU A 37 3.79 -19.43 -0.94
N LEU A 38 3.15 -20.11 0.02
CA LEU A 38 2.19 -19.48 0.93
C LEU A 38 2.82 -18.39 1.80
N THR A 39 4.07 -18.58 2.24
CA THR A 39 4.78 -17.57 3.05
C THR A 39 5.05 -16.30 2.23
N GLU A 40 5.46 -16.44 0.97
CA GLU A 40 5.68 -15.30 0.09
C GLU A 40 4.37 -14.60 -0.27
N GLU A 41 3.28 -15.35 -0.47
CA GLU A 41 1.97 -14.77 -0.73
C GLU A 41 1.43 -14.00 0.50
N VAL A 42 1.59 -14.53 1.71
CA VAL A 42 1.26 -13.82 2.94
C VAL A 42 2.06 -12.52 3.04
N ARG A 43 3.38 -12.57 2.82
CA ARG A 43 4.22 -11.36 2.82
C ARG A 43 3.82 -10.35 1.74
N ARG A 44 3.36 -10.83 0.58
CA ARG A 44 2.86 -9.97 -0.49
C ARG A 44 1.58 -9.25 -0.05
N LEU A 45 0.62 -10.00 0.49
CA LEU A 45 -0.65 -9.49 0.99
C LEU A 45 -0.47 -8.53 2.16
N GLU A 46 0.42 -8.83 3.10
CA GLU A 46 0.75 -7.94 4.22
C GLU A 46 1.31 -6.59 3.74
N ARG A 47 2.21 -6.61 2.76
CA ARG A 47 2.75 -5.38 2.16
C ARG A 47 1.67 -4.58 1.44
N GLU A 48 0.80 -5.25 0.70
CA GLU A 48 -0.32 -4.61 0.02
C GLU A 48 -1.30 -3.97 1.00
N ASN A 49 -1.65 -4.69 2.07
CA ASN A 49 -2.55 -4.20 3.10
C ASN A 49 -1.94 -3.03 3.89
N LYS A 50 -0.64 -3.08 4.20
CA LYS A 50 0.08 -1.95 4.82
C LYS A 50 0.04 -0.70 3.95
N LYS A 51 0.24 -0.85 2.63
CA LYS A 51 0.12 0.26 1.67
C LYS A 51 -1.29 0.84 1.65
N MET A 52 -2.31 -0.01 1.55
CA MET A 52 -3.72 0.42 1.56
C MET A 52 -4.10 1.14 2.85
N SER A 53 -3.64 0.63 4.00
CA SER A 53 -3.86 1.27 5.30
C SER A 53 -3.17 2.64 5.39
N SER A 54 -1.91 2.75 4.92
CA SER A 54 -1.18 4.02 4.89
C SER A 54 -1.88 5.05 4.01
N LEU A 55 -2.32 4.64 2.81
CA LEU A 55 -3.08 5.50 1.90
C LEU A 55 -4.40 5.98 2.52
N GLY A 56 -5.17 5.09 3.14
CA GLY A 56 -6.44 5.46 3.79
C GLY A 56 -6.25 6.47 4.93
N LYS A 57 -5.23 6.27 5.78
CA LYS A 57 -4.89 7.23 6.84
C LYS A 57 -4.45 8.59 6.27
N THR A 58 -3.65 8.57 5.21
CA THR A 58 -3.20 9.77 4.51
C THR A 58 -4.38 10.53 3.91
N GLN A 59 -5.30 9.84 3.24
CA GLN A 59 -6.52 10.44 2.69
C GLN A 59 -7.40 11.06 3.78
N ALA A 60 -7.59 10.36 4.90
CA ALA A 60 -8.36 10.89 6.03
C ALA A 60 -7.73 12.18 6.58
N LEU A 61 -6.41 12.21 6.75
CA LEU A 61 -5.70 13.38 7.24
C LEU A 61 -5.74 14.55 6.24
N LEU A 62 -5.61 14.28 4.94
CA LEU A 62 -5.77 15.31 3.91
C LEU A 62 -7.19 15.90 3.93
N ALA A 63 -8.22 15.07 4.08
CA ALA A 63 -9.59 15.53 4.19
C ALA A 63 -9.82 16.41 5.43
N GLU A 64 -9.27 16.02 6.59
CA GLU A 64 -9.30 16.83 7.82
C GLU A 64 -8.65 18.21 7.62
N LYS A 65 -7.54 18.24 6.88
CA LYS A 65 -6.79 19.46 6.54
C LYS A 65 -7.38 20.24 5.36
N LYS A 66 -8.50 19.79 4.77
CA LYS A 66 -9.12 20.37 3.58
C LYS A 66 -8.17 20.47 2.39
N LEU A 67 -7.27 19.50 2.28
CA LEU A 67 -6.31 19.36 1.19
C LEU A 67 -6.84 18.36 0.15
N PRO A 68 -6.42 18.46 -1.13
CA PRO A 68 -6.90 17.56 -2.17
C PRO A 68 -6.42 16.12 -1.93
N GLY A 69 -7.36 15.17 -1.89
CA GLY A 69 -7.10 13.76 -1.58
C GLY A 69 -6.36 13.01 -2.69
N GLU A 70 -6.31 13.56 -3.89
CA GLU A 70 -5.59 13.05 -5.06
C GLU A 70 -4.09 12.96 -4.80
N PHE A 71 -3.56 13.77 -3.87
CA PHE A 71 -2.15 13.75 -3.49
C PHE A 71 -1.78 12.67 -2.47
N ALA A 72 -2.74 11.90 -1.95
CA ALA A 72 -2.48 10.91 -0.91
C ALA A 72 -1.41 9.88 -1.32
N ALA A 73 -1.43 9.41 -2.58
CA ALA A 73 -0.46 8.44 -3.07
C ALA A 73 0.98 8.99 -3.14
N PHE A 74 1.15 10.31 -3.26
CA PHE A 74 2.45 10.97 -3.32
C PHE A 74 2.98 11.33 -1.93
N LEU A 75 2.08 11.55 -0.98
CA LEU A 75 2.41 11.97 0.37
C LEU A 75 2.58 10.78 1.32
N ALA A 76 1.88 9.67 1.09
CA ALA A 76 1.97 8.46 1.90
C ALA A 76 3.36 7.84 1.84
N THR A 77 3.91 7.55 3.01
CA THR A 77 5.18 6.83 3.20
C THR A 77 4.96 5.56 4.02
N GLU A 78 6.02 4.75 4.16
CA GLU A 78 5.99 3.59 5.05
C GLU A 78 5.94 3.99 6.53
N ASP A 79 6.56 5.12 6.86
CA ASP A 79 6.54 5.75 8.17
C ASP A 79 5.44 6.81 8.28
N TRP A 80 4.69 6.79 9.37
CA TRP A 80 3.56 7.71 9.56
C TRP A 80 4.00 9.12 9.96
N GLU A 81 5.07 9.27 10.75
CA GLU A 81 5.56 10.60 11.14
C GLU A 81 6.10 11.37 9.92
N ASP A 82 6.78 10.66 9.02
CA ASP A 82 7.23 11.22 7.74
C ASP A 82 6.05 11.64 6.86
N THR A 83 4.99 10.84 6.81
CA THR A 83 3.75 11.20 6.09
C THR A 83 3.15 12.49 6.66
N GLN A 84 3.08 12.62 7.99
CA GLN A 84 2.55 13.82 8.64
C GLN A 84 3.40 15.06 8.35
N LYS A 85 4.74 14.93 8.36
CA LYS A 85 5.65 16.03 7.98
C LYS A 85 5.42 16.47 6.53
N ARG A 86 5.35 15.51 5.60
CA ARG A 86 5.09 15.79 4.17
C ARG A 86 3.76 16.49 3.96
N ILE A 87 2.70 16.05 4.65
CA ILE A 87 1.39 16.72 4.59
C ILE A 87 1.50 18.15 5.11
N GLY A 88 2.21 18.38 6.22
CA GLY A 88 2.38 19.73 6.77
C GLY A 88 3.15 20.68 5.86
N ASP A 89 4.17 20.20 5.15
CA ASP A 89 4.90 21.00 4.17
C ASP A 89 4.06 21.26 2.90
N PHE A 90 3.33 20.25 2.44
CA PHE A 90 2.37 20.38 1.34
C PHE A 90 1.25 21.37 1.67
N GLU A 91 0.70 21.32 2.88
CA GLU A 91 -0.35 22.23 3.37
C GLU A 91 0.06 23.70 3.22
N LYS A 92 1.25 24.04 3.72
CA LYS A 92 1.80 25.41 3.64
C LYS A 92 2.00 25.86 2.20
N ALA A 93 2.59 24.99 1.37
CA ALA A 93 2.86 25.31 -0.03
C ALA A 93 1.56 25.49 -0.83
N PHE A 94 0.58 24.61 -0.60
CA PHE A 94 -0.71 24.63 -1.28
C PHE A 94 -1.49 25.91 -0.95
N PHE A 95 -1.65 26.25 0.33
CA PHE A 95 -2.38 27.47 0.71
C PHE A 95 -1.70 28.74 0.23
N LYS A 96 -0.36 28.81 0.31
CA LYS A 96 0.39 29.95 -0.23
C LYS A 96 0.16 30.13 -1.73
N ALA A 97 0.17 29.03 -2.50
CA ALA A 97 -0.07 29.08 -3.94
C ALA A 97 -1.51 29.50 -4.28
N VAL A 98 -2.49 28.96 -3.55
CA VAL A 98 -3.90 29.31 -3.70
C VAL A 98 -4.14 30.79 -3.37
N GLU A 99 -3.57 31.30 -2.27
CA GLU A 99 -3.68 32.70 -1.88
C GLU A 99 -3.05 33.64 -2.91
N ALA A 100 -1.87 33.29 -3.44
CA ALA A 100 -1.22 34.05 -4.50
C ALA A 100 -2.09 34.10 -5.77
N ALA A 101 -2.65 32.95 -6.18
CA ALA A 101 -3.53 32.87 -7.35
C ALA A 101 -4.83 33.67 -7.15
N ILE A 102 -5.44 33.61 -5.96
CA ILE A 102 -6.63 34.41 -5.64
C ILE A 102 -6.28 35.90 -5.67
N THR A 103 -5.16 36.30 -5.07
CA THR A 103 -4.70 37.70 -5.05
C THR A 103 -4.48 38.23 -6.48
N GLU A 104 -3.86 37.42 -7.35
CA GLU A 104 -3.69 37.76 -8.76
C GLU A 104 -5.03 37.91 -9.49
N LYS A 105 -5.97 36.96 -9.28
CA LYS A 105 -7.32 37.03 -9.85
C LYS A 105 -8.10 38.25 -9.37
N LEU A 106 -7.96 38.62 -8.10
CA LEU A 106 -8.58 39.81 -7.52
C LEU A 106 -7.95 41.11 -8.05
N ARG A 107 -6.64 41.11 -8.37
CA ARG A 107 -5.98 42.23 -9.06
C ARG A 107 -6.45 42.38 -10.52
N GLY A 108 -6.87 41.30 -11.16
CA GLY A 108 -7.20 41.20 -12.59
C GLY A 108 -8.47 41.88 -13.09
N ARG A 109 -9.14 42.75 -12.31
CA ARG A 109 -10.19 43.67 -12.80
C ARG A 109 -10.03 45.05 -12.16
N ALA A 110 -9.01 45.78 -12.58
CA ALA A 110 -9.14 47.24 -12.56
C ALA A 110 -10.10 47.63 -13.70
N PRO A 111 -11.19 48.38 -13.46
CA PRO A 111 -11.90 49.03 -14.57
C PRO A 111 -10.88 49.85 -15.35
N MET A 112 -10.93 49.81 -16.69
CA MET A 112 -10.03 50.62 -17.50
C MET A 112 -10.18 52.08 -17.08
N ALA A 113 -9.16 52.59 -16.38
CA ALA A 113 -9.11 53.99 -15.99
C ALA A 113 -8.85 54.79 -17.27
N GLY A 114 -9.87 55.47 -17.78
CA GLY A 114 -9.65 56.45 -18.84
C GLY A 114 -10.76 56.73 -19.85
N GLU A 115 -12.03 56.40 -19.61
CA GLU A 115 -13.12 57.01 -20.39
C GLU A 115 -14.03 57.82 -19.47
N THR A 116 -13.57 59.04 -19.15
CA THR A 116 -14.37 60.04 -18.46
C THR A 116 -15.37 60.65 -19.45
N THR A 117 -16.34 59.86 -19.89
CA THR A 117 -17.56 60.41 -20.48
C THR A 117 -18.39 60.92 -19.31
N LEU A 118 -18.22 62.19 -18.97
CA LEU A 118 -19.04 62.84 -17.94
C LEU A 118 -20.51 62.73 -18.36
N ASP A 119 -21.29 62.10 -17.50
CA ASP A 119 -22.72 61.87 -17.71
C ASP A 119 -23.44 63.22 -17.89
N PRO A 120 -24.31 63.39 -18.91
CA PRO A 120 -25.05 64.64 -19.13
C PRO A 120 -25.85 65.10 -17.90
N PHE A 121 -26.24 64.16 -17.04
CA PHE A 121 -26.90 64.45 -15.76
C PHE A 121 -26.01 65.27 -14.81
N VAL A 122 -24.71 64.98 -14.76
CA VAL A 122 -23.75 65.68 -13.89
C VAL A 122 -23.42 67.08 -14.43
N LEU A 123 -23.39 67.25 -15.76
CA LEU A 123 -23.23 68.57 -16.39
C LEU A 123 -24.40 69.51 -16.12
N GLY A 124 -25.62 68.99 -15.92
CA GLY A 124 -26.82 69.79 -15.65
C GLY A 124 -26.84 70.51 -14.30
N PHE A 125 -26.09 70.02 -13.30
CA PHE A 125 -26.03 70.61 -11.96
C PHE A 125 -24.88 71.63 -11.79
N MET A 126 -23.99 71.76 -12.78
CA MET A 126 -22.86 72.70 -12.75
C MET A 126 -23.18 74.04 -13.46
N ARG A 127 -24.44 74.32 -13.76
CA ARG A 127 -24.89 75.59 -14.36
C ARG A 127 -25.70 76.44 -13.39
#